data_AF-A0A3N0BKQ4-F1
#
_entry.id   AF-A0A3N0BKQ4-F1
#
_cell.length_a   1.000
_cell.length_b   1.000
_cell.length_c   1.000
_cell.angle_alpha   90.00
_cell.angle_beta   90.00
_cell.angle_gamma   90.00
#
_symmetry.space_group_name_H-M   'P 1'
#
loop_
_entity.id
_entity.type
_entity.pdbx_description
1 polymer ?
#
loop_
_entity_poly.entity_id
_entity_poly.type
_entity_poly.pdbx_seq_one_letter_code
_entity_poly.pdbx_strand_id
1 'polypeptide(L)'
;MRLNIAQGVAENAVLAACEGCAASDLARSLRACCASCEFGMRDVARSNKRPVESKESATMALKKVFCMLAAAVVASFAWTAIFGAVAAQADEWNDEETQTSTLYFACVMAQGAQPALVDPGNMASGVEGTLYDDAGAVVAVASSSGNGYLVFKGLAWNGTYTFKVTDMPDGMFPVRHQYKAGSDEYLITVTSQGWVLVDGKSGNAAAPTPSFPGVNHLGGKTPFKLYFDRLPSVSKTVNGVDRIESEPGDELVFEVTSTLGSAVGYAFSFLPAADLRISYDSVVLSDLVDPMLQVERVECFLDGVLLAPEECAIVQEDRGGKGTFVSAALTREKLAQLVVSYPEAASSREVVMRVSVVLKEEARHPIENEGTFTINGYGAHSNVVVVVPSTIEVPARKAWEGVSDNFPAVVFQLLRNGEPYGAPVVLDGTEDELELAPWQTVWRNLPKADMQGRPFSYTVSEAFVDPSVAALFEVDYAYGTIADPSIVVTNRALPVVPDEPEPGPGPDPEPSPDPKPTPKPDAPSNESPRPLPQSSQVKAIPKTGDGFAYADAAALAALSGAVATCSFFRWRRGEA
;
A
#
# COMPACT_ATOMS: atom_id res chain seq x y z
N MET A 1 6.79 -42.80 -3.36
CA MET A 1 7.46 -41.65 -4.01
C MET A 1 7.87 -40.63 -2.93
N ARG A 2 8.86 -40.95 -2.08
CA ARG A 2 9.26 -40.12 -0.92
C ARG A 2 10.77 -40.22 -0.53
N LEU A 3 11.65 -40.73 -1.41
CA LEU A 3 13.10 -40.84 -1.15
C LEU A 3 13.99 -39.98 -2.08
N ASN A 4 13.59 -39.74 -3.33
CA ASN A 4 14.49 -39.26 -4.39
C ASN A 4 14.86 -37.76 -4.34
N ILE A 5 14.44 -37.00 -3.32
CA ILE A 5 14.81 -35.58 -3.16
C ILE A 5 15.98 -35.41 -2.16
N ALA A 6 16.12 -36.33 -1.19
CA ALA A 6 17.19 -36.27 -0.19
C ALA A 6 18.59 -36.54 -0.77
N GLN A 7 18.70 -37.30 -1.87
CA GLN A 7 19.99 -37.62 -2.49
C GLN A 7 20.63 -36.40 -3.19
N GLY A 8 19.87 -35.64 -3.98
CA GLY A 8 20.41 -34.52 -4.76
C GLY A 8 20.96 -33.36 -3.92
N VAL A 9 20.54 -33.22 -2.65
CA VAL A 9 21.12 -32.25 -1.72
C VAL A 9 22.44 -32.77 -1.14
N ALA A 10 22.53 -34.06 -0.83
CA ALA A 10 23.75 -34.68 -0.31
C ALA A 10 24.86 -34.77 -1.36
N GLU A 11 24.53 -35.08 -2.61
CA GLU A 11 25.49 -35.18 -3.72
C GLU A 11 26.18 -33.84 -4.00
N ASN A 12 25.41 -32.73 -4.03
CA ASN A 12 25.97 -31.38 -4.22
C ASN A 12 26.85 -30.93 -3.06
N ALA A 13 26.50 -31.25 -1.80
CA ALA A 13 27.33 -30.91 -0.64
C ALA A 13 28.69 -31.64 -0.66
N VAL A 14 28.70 -32.91 -1.08
CA VAL A 14 29.95 -33.70 -1.21
C VAL A 14 30.81 -33.22 -2.38
N LEU A 15 30.19 -32.82 -3.51
CA LEU A 15 30.92 -32.24 -4.64
C LEU A 15 31.58 -30.90 -4.29
N ALA A 16 30.86 -29.98 -3.65
CA ALA A 16 31.41 -28.69 -3.20
C ALA A 16 32.61 -28.87 -2.23
N ALA A 17 32.52 -29.84 -1.32
CA ALA A 17 33.63 -30.19 -0.43
C ALA A 17 34.86 -30.77 -1.16
N CYS A 18 34.68 -31.36 -2.34
CA CYS A 18 35.79 -31.89 -3.14
C CYS A 18 36.50 -30.83 -3.97
N GLU A 19 35.80 -29.80 -4.47
CA GLU A 19 36.39 -28.75 -5.31
C GLU A 19 37.32 -27.82 -4.52
N GLY A 20 37.03 -27.57 -3.23
CA GLY A 20 37.91 -26.80 -2.35
C GLY A 20 39.26 -27.45 -1.99
N CYS A 21 39.47 -28.73 -2.33
CA CYS A 21 40.61 -29.53 -1.86
C CYS A 21 41.62 -29.90 -2.97
N ALA A 22 41.90 -28.96 -3.87
CA ALA A 22 42.65 -29.17 -5.11
C ALA A 22 44.19 -29.32 -4.96
N ALA A 23 44.69 -29.98 -3.90
CA ALA A 23 46.13 -30.07 -3.61
C ALA A 23 46.62 -31.36 -2.90
N SER A 24 46.30 -32.56 -3.40
CA SER A 24 47.09 -33.78 -3.07
C SER A 24 46.91 -34.93 -4.08
N ASP A 25 47.92 -35.79 -4.21
CA ASP A 25 47.84 -37.02 -5.03
C ASP A 25 46.85 -38.06 -4.47
N LEU A 26 46.48 -37.96 -3.20
CA LEU A 26 45.54 -38.86 -2.51
C LEU A 26 44.16 -38.90 -3.20
N ALA A 27 43.70 -37.76 -3.71
CA ALA A 27 42.45 -37.65 -4.47
C ALA A 27 42.48 -38.45 -5.78
N ARG A 28 43.66 -38.66 -6.39
CA ARG A 28 43.80 -39.42 -7.64
C ARG A 28 43.64 -40.92 -7.39
N SER A 29 44.14 -41.43 -6.25
CA SER A 29 43.95 -42.82 -5.82
C SER A 29 42.49 -43.14 -5.45
N LEU A 30 41.78 -42.20 -4.82
CA LEU A 30 40.36 -42.36 -4.48
C LEU A 30 39.47 -42.52 -5.73
N ARG A 31 39.67 -41.69 -6.77
CA ARG A 31 38.91 -41.82 -8.04
C ARG A 31 39.09 -43.18 -8.71
N ALA A 32 40.30 -43.75 -8.69
CA ALA A 32 40.57 -45.09 -9.23
C ALA A 32 39.85 -46.20 -8.44
N CYS A 33 39.66 -46.01 -7.13
CA CYS A 33 38.90 -46.93 -6.29
C CYS A 33 37.39 -46.89 -6.62
N CYS A 34 36.82 -45.70 -6.80
CA CYS A 34 35.40 -45.54 -7.16
C CYS A 34 35.07 -46.13 -8.54
N ALA A 35 35.91 -45.89 -9.55
CA ALA A 35 35.73 -46.44 -10.90
C ALA A 35 35.73 -47.98 -10.93
N SER A 36 36.41 -48.62 -9.97
CA SER A 36 36.41 -50.08 -9.80
C SER A 36 35.09 -50.61 -9.22
N CYS A 37 34.28 -49.77 -8.56
CA CYS A 37 32.97 -50.16 -8.02
C CYS A 37 31.83 -50.02 -9.04
N GLU A 38 31.85 -48.98 -9.89
CA GLU A 38 30.80 -48.79 -10.91
C GLU A 38 30.70 -49.97 -11.88
N PHE A 39 31.84 -50.53 -12.28
CA PHE A 39 31.87 -51.67 -13.21
C PHE A 39 31.16 -52.90 -12.64
N GLY A 40 31.29 -53.14 -11.32
CA GLY A 40 30.64 -54.25 -10.62
C GLY A 40 29.11 -54.11 -10.47
N MET A 41 28.56 -52.91 -10.59
CA MET A 41 27.10 -52.69 -10.51
C MET A 41 26.38 -52.86 -11.85
N ARG A 42 27.07 -52.70 -13.00
CA ARG A 42 26.42 -52.79 -14.32
C ARG A 42 25.96 -54.19 -14.69
N ASP A 43 26.69 -55.23 -14.29
CA ASP A 43 26.28 -56.64 -14.56
C ASP A 43 25.10 -57.11 -13.70
N VAL A 44 24.83 -56.46 -12.56
CA VAL A 44 23.69 -56.81 -11.68
C VAL A 44 22.34 -56.45 -12.33
N ALA A 45 22.33 -55.53 -13.29
CA ALA A 45 21.11 -55.06 -13.95
C ALA A 45 20.47 -56.04 -14.97
N ARG A 46 21.07 -57.22 -15.22
CA ARG A 46 20.57 -58.21 -16.20
C ARG A 46 20.68 -59.68 -15.77
N SER A 47 20.03 -60.08 -14.68
CA SER A 47 19.59 -61.48 -14.53
C SER A 47 18.41 -61.64 -13.58
N ASN A 48 17.39 -62.40 -14.00
CA ASN A 48 16.23 -62.71 -13.17
C ASN A 48 16.22 -64.22 -12.85
N LYS A 49 16.99 -64.65 -11.82
CA LYS A 49 16.93 -65.99 -11.19
C LYS A 49 17.83 -66.16 -9.95
N ARG A 50 17.18 -66.42 -8.80
CA ARG A 50 17.63 -67.12 -7.55
C ARG A 50 18.94 -66.67 -6.85
N PRO A 51 19.01 -66.74 -5.50
CA PRO A 51 20.24 -66.48 -4.75
C PRO A 51 21.23 -67.64 -4.85
N VAL A 52 22.53 -67.31 -4.79
CA VAL A 52 23.64 -68.24 -4.54
C VAL A 52 24.55 -67.58 -3.51
N GLU A 53 24.89 -68.30 -2.44
CA GLU A 53 25.86 -67.82 -1.45
C GLU A 53 27.27 -67.79 -2.05
N SER A 54 27.94 -66.64 -2.01
CA SER A 54 29.36 -66.51 -2.35
C SER A 54 30.20 -66.43 -1.07
N LYS A 55 31.18 -67.32 -0.93
CA LYS A 55 32.14 -67.26 0.17
C LYS A 55 33.10 -66.09 -0.06
N GLU A 56 33.05 -65.09 0.82
CA GLU A 56 34.00 -63.97 0.75
C GLU A 56 35.43 -64.46 1.08
N SER A 57 36.39 -64.13 0.21
CA SER A 57 37.78 -64.55 0.37
C SER A 57 38.49 -63.74 1.46
N ALA A 58 39.42 -64.37 2.19
CA ALA A 58 40.23 -63.70 3.21
C ALA A 58 40.98 -62.45 2.67
N THR A 59 41.32 -62.43 1.38
CA THR A 59 41.95 -61.27 0.72
C THR A 59 41.01 -60.06 0.57
N MET A 60 39.69 -60.27 0.49
CA MET A 60 38.70 -59.19 0.57
C MET A 60 38.52 -58.69 2.01
N ALA A 61 38.41 -59.60 2.97
CA ALA A 61 38.31 -59.25 4.38
C ALA A 61 39.52 -58.41 4.86
N LEU A 62 40.74 -58.81 4.48
CA LEU A 62 41.95 -58.06 4.83
C LEU A 62 41.98 -56.65 4.19
N LYS A 63 41.51 -56.51 2.95
CA LYS A 63 41.35 -55.18 2.30
C LYS A 63 40.28 -54.34 3.01
N LYS A 64 39.13 -54.90 3.40
CA LYS A 64 38.10 -54.20 4.17
C LYS A 64 38.64 -53.68 5.51
N VAL A 65 39.41 -54.48 6.24
CA VAL A 65 40.06 -54.08 7.50
C VAL A 65 41.08 -52.95 7.27
N PHE A 66 41.90 -53.03 6.22
CA PHE A 66 42.86 -51.97 5.90
C PHE A 66 42.16 -50.65 5.50
N CYS A 67 41.07 -50.72 4.73
CA CYS A 67 40.26 -49.54 4.40
C CYS A 67 39.58 -48.93 5.63
N MET A 68 39.08 -49.74 6.58
CA MET A 68 38.49 -49.22 7.82
C MET A 68 39.53 -48.60 8.76
N LEU A 69 40.75 -49.16 8.83
CA LEU A 69 41.86 -48.53 9.57
C LEU A 69 42.31 -47.22 8.92
N ALA A 70 42.42 -47.17 7.59
CA ALA A 70 42.71 -45.92 6.87
C ALA A 70 41.60 -44.88 7.07
N ALA A 71 40.33 -45.28 7.00
CA ALA A 71 39.19 -44.40 7.26
C ALA A 71 39.17 -43.89 8.71
N ALA A 72 39.50 -44.73 9.71
CA ALA A 72 39.61 -44.32 11.10
C ALA A 72 40.75 -43.31 11.32
N VAL A 73 41.93 -43.52 10.72
CA VAL A 73 43.07 -42.58 10.80
C VAL A 73 42.74 -41.26 10.11
N VAL A 74 42.14 -41.28 8.92
CA VAL A 74 41.68 -40.07 8.22
C VAL A 74 40.59 -39.35 9.03
N ALA A 75 39.66 -40.08 9.65
CA ALA A 75 38.66 -39.52 10.55
C ALA A 75 39.30 -38.88 11.79
N SER A 76 40.34 -39.47 12.38
CA SER A 76 41.08 -38.86 13.50
C SER A 76 41.79 -37.57 13.11
N PHE A 77 42.46 -37.53 11.94
CA PHE A 77 43.10 -36.30 11.46
C PHE A 77 42.08 -35.23 11.08
N ALA A 78 40.94 -35.61 10.50
CA ALA A 78 39.81 -34.72 10.28
C ALA A 78 39.25 -34.19 11.61
N TRP A 79 39.15 -35.03 12.65
CA TRP A 79 38.70 -34.61 13.99
C TRP A 79 39.62 -33.55 14.59
N THR A 80 40.95 -33.70 14.46
CA THR A 80 41.91 -32.68 14.93
C THR A 80 41.86 -31.40 14.11
N ALA A 81 41.62 -31.48 12.80
CA ALA A 81 41.45 -30.30 11.95
C ALA A 81 40.12 -29.57 12.25
N ILE A 82 39.05 -30.32 12.51
CA ILE A 82 37.75 -29.78 12.96
C ILE A 82 37.90 -29.11 14.32
N PHE A 83 38.57 -29.73 15.30
CA PHE A 83 38.84 -29.05 16.59
C PHE A 83 39.73 -27.81 16.43
N GLY A 84 40.71 -27.81 15.53
CA GLY A 84 41.52 -26.63 15.23
C GLY A 84 40.71 -25.48 14.62
N ALA A 85 39.81 -25.78 13.68
CA ALA A 85 38.93 -24.79 13.07
C ALA A 85 37.84 -24.30 14.06
N VAL A 86 37.26 -25.21 14.86
CA VAL A 86 36.28 -24.88 15.91
C VAL A 86 36.94 -24.05 17.02
N ALA A 87 38.20 -24.30 17.37
CA ALA A 87 38.95 -23.48 18.33
C ALA A 87 39.35 -22.11 17.75
N ALA A 88 39.51 -21.96 16.43
CA ALA A 88 39.72 -20.67 15.77
C ALA A 88 38.41 -19.88 15.55
N GLN A 89 37.25 -20.49 15.81
CA GLN A 89 35.96 -19.81 15.93
C GLN A 89 35.56 -19.60 17.41
N ALA A 90 36.09 -20.45 18.31
CA ALA A 90 36.47 -20.19 19.70
C ALA A 90 36.19 -18.76 20.18
N ASP A 91 37.15 -17.90 19.86
CA ASP A 91 37.34 -16.55 20.36
C ASP A 91 36.22 -15.55 20.00
N GLU A 92 35.17 -15.97 19.26
CA GLU A 92 34.02 -15.12 18.96
C GLU A 92 32.86 -15.23 19.97
N TRP A 93 32.68 -16.37 20.66
CA TRP A 93 31.43 -16.65 21.40
C TRP A 93 31.58 -16.59 22.92
N ASN A 94 32.70 -17.06 23.46
CA ASN A 94 33.02 -16.99 24.89
C ASN A 94 34.54 -16.93 25.10
N ASP A 95 34.94 -16.21 26.15
CA ASP A 95 36.33 -16.05 26.58
C ASP A 95 36.44 -16.60 28.00
N GLU A 96 37.18 -17.69 28.16
CA GLU A 96 37.39 -18.36 29.45
C GLU A 96 38.43 -17.64 30.34
N GLU A 97 39.30 -16.79 29.78
CA GLU A 97 40.29 -16.02 30.53
C GLU A 97 39.63 -14.80 31.20
N THR A 98 38.77 -14.08 30.48
CA THR A 98 38.00 -12.95 31.05
C THR A 98 36.68 -13.37 31.70
N GLN A 99 36.25 -14.62 31.52
CA GLN A 99 34.91 -15.13 31.90
C GLN A 99 33.79 -14.26 31.32
N THR A 100 33.84 -14.04 30.00
CA THR A 100 32.81 -13.30 29.25
C THR A 100 32.23 -14.09 28.07
N SER A 101 31.11 -13.62 27.55
CA SER A 101 30.38 -14.23 26.42
C SER A 101 29.81 -13.19 25.47
N THR A 102 29.48 -13.64 24.25
CA THR A 102 28.85 -12.83 23.19
C THR A 102 27.37 -13.21 23.02
N LEU A 103 26.49 -12.22 23.14
CA LEU A 103 25.07 -12.29 22.79
C LEU A 103 24.89 -11.92 21.31
N TYR A 104 24.24 -12.81 20.55
CA TYR A 104 23.82 -12.58 19.16
C TYR A 104 22.29 -12.55 19.07
N PHE A 105 21.76 -11.67 18.22
CA PHE A 105 20.39 -11.80 17.69
C PHE A 105 20.41 -11.71 16.17
N ALA A 106 19.66 -12.57 15.49
CA ALA A 106 19.30 -12.39 14.09
C ALA A 106 18.05 -11.51 14.02
N CYS A 107 18.15 -10.32 13.43
CA CYS A 107 17.01 -9.47 13.12
C CYS A 107 16.45 -9.90 11.76
N VAL A 108 15.20 -10.35 11.72
CA VAL A 108 14.60 -11.02 10.55
C VAL A 108 13.30 -10.33 10.16
N MET A 109 13.14 -10.01 8.87
CA MET A 109 11.88 -9.54 8.30
C MET A 109 10.89 -10.71 8.19
N ALA A 110 9.74 -10.60 8.86
CA ALA A 110 8.66 -11.60 8.88
C ALA A 110 7.81 -11.62 7.58
N GLN A 111 8.44 -11.29 6.45
CA GLN A 111 7.81 -11.09 5.15
C GLN A 111 8.08 -12.28 4.21
N GLY A 112 7.09 -12.62 3.38
CA GLY A 112 7.20 -13.67 2.36
C GLY A 112 6.95 -15.09 2.89
N ALA A 113 7.39 -16.10 2.14
CA ALA A 113 6.95 -17.49 2.35
C ALA A 113 7.63 -18.23 3.53
N GLN A 114 8.71 -17.69 4.10
CA GLN A 114 9.52 -18.38 5.12
C GLN A 114 9.96 -17.44 6.28
N PRO A 115 9.04 -16.71 6.93
CA PRO A 115 9.36 -15.63 7.87
C PRO A 115 10.15 -16.08 9.11
N ALA A 116 10.11 -17.37 9.49
CA ALA A 116 10.86 -17.90 10.64
C ALA A 116 12.28 -18.43 10.31
N LEU A 117 12.68 -18.44 9.04
CA LEU A 117 14.01 -18.88 8.62
C LEU A 117 14.94 -17.69 8.38
N VAL A 118 16.23 -17.90 8.63
CA VAL A 118 17.29 -16.92 8.40
C VAL A 118 17.77 -17.11 6.96
N ASP A 119 17.40 -16.19 6.09
CA ASP A 119 17.88 -16.09 4.71
C ASP A 119 18.65 -14.77 4.58
N PRO A 120 19.84 -14.72 3.97
CA PRO A 120 20.51 -13.43 3.67
C PRO A 120 19.61 -12.40 2.98
N GLY A 121 18.57 -12.82 2.24
CA GLY A 121 17.57 -11.96 1.62
C GLY A 121 16.44 -11.44 2.53
N ASN A 122 16.28 -11.94 3.77
CA ASN A 122 15.26 -11.46 4.73
C ASN A 122 15.83 -10.85 6.02
N MET A 123 17.13 -10.54 6.07
CA MET A 123 17.78 -9.91 7.22
C MET A 123 17.39 -8.43 7.39
N ALA A 124 17.10 -8.01 8.61
CA ALA A 124 16.72 -6.64 8.96
C ALA A 124 17.94 -5.81 9.43
N SER A 125 18.32 -4.80 8.67
CA SER A 125 19.40 -3.84 8.98
C SER A 125 18.85 -2.55 9.60
N GLY A 126 19.63 -1.90 10.46
CA GLY A 126 19.28 -0.62 11.07
C GLY A 126 18.42 -0.71 12.34
N VAL A 127 18.17 -1.92 12.86
CA VAL A 127 17.54 -2.12 14.18
C VAL A 127 18.58 -1.82 15.25
N GLU A 128 18.27 -0.99 16.23
CA GLU A 128 19.08 -0.78 17.43
C GLU A 128 18.52 -1.56 18.62
N GLY A 129 19.39 -2.11 19.46
CA GLY A 129 19.01 -2.60 20.76
C GLY A 129 20.02 -2.25 21.85
N THR A 130 19.51 -2.17 23.07
CA THR A 130 20.26 -1.78 24.27
C THR A 130 20.20 -2.89 25.32
N LEU A 131 21.35 -3.18 25.91
CA LEU A 131 21.48 -3.98 27.13
C LEU A 131 21.53 -3.08 28.37
N TYR A 132 20.79 -3.47 29.40
CA TYR A 132 20.78 -2.88 30.72
C TYR A 132 21.22 -3.93 31.76
N ASP A 133 21.88 -3.52 32.84
CA ASP A 133 22.19 -4.40 33.98
C ASP A 133 20.99 -4.55 34.94
N ASP A 134 21.16 -5.33 36.01
CA ASP A 134 20.16 -5.54 37.08
C ASP A 134 19.80 -4.25 37.85
N ALA A 135 20.58 -3.17 37.71
CA ALA A 135 20.28 -1.85 38.27
C ALA A 135 19.57 -0.91 37.25
N GLY A 136 19.38 -1.36 36.01
CA GLY A 136 18.79 -0.58 34.92
C GLY A 136 19.75 0.39 34.23
N ALA A 137 21.07 0.30 34.49
CA ALA A 137 22.07 1.12 33.81
C ALA A 137 22.44 0.52 32.45
N VAL A 138 22.67 1.37 31.45
CA VAL A 138 23.05 0.93 30.09
C VAL A 138 24.45 0.31 30.13
N VAL A 139 24.54 -0.95 29.70
CA VAL A 139 25.78 -1.73 29.58
C VAL A 139 26.36 -1.59 28.18
N ALA A 140 25.53 -1.72 27.15
CA ALA A 140 25.94 -1.65 25.75
C ALA A 140 24.76 -1.33 24.83
N VAL A 141 25.06 -0.68 23.71
CA VAL A 141 24.13 -0.43 22.60
C VAL A 141 24.73 -1.03 21.34
N ALA A 142 23.92 -1.66 20.48
CA ALA A 142 24.36 -2.18 19.19
C ALA A 142 23.29 -1.96 18.13
N SER A 143 23.70 -1.85 16.87
CA SER A 143 22.81 -1.68 15.70
C SER A 143 23.05 -2.79 14.68
N SER A 144 22.01 -3.33 14.06
CA SER A 144 22.13 -4.40 13.08
C SER A 144 22.69 -3.85 11.77
N SER A 145 23.78 -4.45 11.28
CA SER A 145 24.40 -4.07 10.01
C SER A 145 23.68 -4.72 8.81
N GLY A 146 24.23 -4.59 7.60
CA GLY A 146 23.71 -5.27 6.39
C GLY A 146 23.73 -6.81 6.43
N ASN A 147 24.30 -7.41 7.49
CA ASN A 147 24.15 -8.84 7.80
C ASN A 147 22.98 -9.18 8.73
N GLY A 148 22.27 -8.16 9.25
CA GLY A 148 21.14 -8.25 10.17
C GLY A 148 21.40 -8.81 11.56
N TYR A 149 22.67 -8.90 12.01
CA TYR A 149 22.98 -9.35 13.37
C TYR A 149 23.17 -8.17 14.33
N LEU A 150 22.50 -8.22 15.48
CA LEU A 150 22.91 -7.50 16.69
C LEU A 150 23.92 -8.36 17.44
N VAL A 151 25.01 -7.76 17.90
CA VAL A 151 26.11 -8.45 18.59
C VAL A 151 26.58 -7.64 19.78
N PHE A 152 26.48 -8.21 20.98
CA PHE A 152 26.96 -7.62 22.22
C PHE A 152 28.05 -8.53 22.80
N LYS A 153 29.27 -8.00 22.98
CA LYS A 153 30.43 -8.74 23.50
C LYS A 153 30.71 -8.39 24.96
N GLY A 154 31.40 -9.27 25.69
CA GLY A 154 31.88 -8.97 27.04
C GLY A 154 30.84 -9.15 28.16
N LEU A 155 29.76 -9.90 27.93
CA LEU A 155 28.77 -10.18 28.98
C LEU A 155 29.39 -11.14 30.00
N ALA A 156 29.48 -10.75 31.26
CA ALA A 156 30.13 -11.52 32.31
C ALA A 156 29.38 -12.81 32.67
N TRP A 157 30.10 -13.90 32.95
CA TRP A 157 29.51 -15.15 33.38
C TRP A 157 28.82 -15.01 34.75
N ASN A 158 27.66 -15.66 34.92
CA ASN A 158 26.69 -15.44 36.00
C ASN A 158 26.01 -14.05 35.96
N GLY A 159 26.27 -13.22 34.94
CA GLY A 159 25.60 -11.94 34.74
C GLY A 159 24.16 -12.11 34.26
N THR A 160 23.29 -11.22 34.74
CA THR A 160 21.92 -11.04 34.26
C THR A 160 21.79 -9.64 33.66
N TYR A 161 21.04 -9.54 32.57
CA TYR A 161 20.84 -8.29 31.83
C TYR A 161 19.41 -8.24 31.27
N THR A 162 18.90 -7.04 31.04
CA THR A 162 17.68 -6.82 30.25
C THR A 162 18.06 -6.32 28.85
N PHE A 163 17.56 -6.96 27.80
CA PHE A 163 17.66 -6.46 26.43
C PHE A 163 16.36 -5.80 25.98
N LYS A 164 16.44 -4.68 25.26
CA LYS A 164 15.31 -4.04 24.57
C LYS A 164 15.71 -3.66 23.15
N VAL A 165 14.78 -3.71 22.21
CA VAL A 165 14.91 -2.94 20.95
C VAL A 165 14.68 -1.47 21.30
N THR A 166 15.58 -0.57 20.90
CA THR A 166 15.55 0.85 21.26
C THR A 166 15.30 1.79 20.08
N ASP A 167 15.65 1.38 18.86
CA ASP A 167 15.35 2.12 17.62
C ASP A 167 15.24 1.14 16.44
N MET A 168 14.65 1.58 15.32
CA MET A 168 14.55 0.82 14.06
C MET A 168 14.14 1.74 12.90
N PRO A 169 14.35 1.36 11.64
CA PRO A 169 14.04 2.23 10.49
C PRO A 169 12.55 2.64 10.42
N ASP A 170 12.31 3.87 9.97
CA ASP A 170 10.96 4.43 9.80
C ASP A 170 10.01 3.47 9.07
N GLY A 171 8.81 3.30 9.62
CA GLY A 171 7.80 2.41 9.06
C GLY A 171 8.01 0.92 9.34
N MET A 172 8.97 0.53 10.19
CA MET A 172 9.05 -0.84 10.73
C MET A 172 8.38 -0.96 12.11
N PHE A 173 8.02 -2.18 12.50
CA PHE A 173 7.57 -2.52 13.84
C PHE A 173 8.02 -3.94 14.27
N PRO A 174 8.20 -4.21 15.58
CA PRO A 174 8.56 -5.54 16.07
C PRO A 174 7.34 -6.49 16.01
N VAL A 175 7.55 -7.67 15.44
CA VAL A 175 6.65 -8.81 15.56
C VAL A 175 7.16 -9.68 16.70
N ARG A 176 6.30 -10.01 17.67
CA ARG A 176 6.72 -10.69 18.89
C ARG A 176 6.46 -12.19 18.83
N HIS A 177 7.27 -12.93 19.58
CA HIS A 177 6.99 -14.34 19.86
C HIS A 177 5.69 -14.46 20.68
N GLN A 178 4.87 -15.48 20.44
CA GLN A 178 3.57 -15.63 21.13
C GLN A 178 3.68 -15.76 22.65
N TYR A 179 4.76 -16.33 23.18
CA TYR A 179 5.02 -16.40 24.63
C TYR A 179 5.49 -15.06 25.24
N LYS A 180 5.73 -14.05 24.41
CA LYS A 180 6.26 -12.73 24.74
C LYS A 180 5.25 -11.60 24.50
N ALA A 181 3.99 -11.96 24.19
CA ALA A 181 2.94 -11.00 23.90
C ALA A 181 2.73 -10.02 25.08
N GLY A 182 2.85 -8.72 24.80
CA GLY A 182 2.80 -7.64 25.78
C GLY A 182 4.13 -7.28 26.47
N SER A 183 5.28 -7.72 25.95
CA SER A 183 6.61 -7.35 26.49
C SER A 183 7.66 -7.17 25.39
N ASP A 184 8.39 -6.04 25.44
CA ASP A 184 9.53 -5.72 24.57
C ASP A 184 10.90 -5.92 25.26
N GLU A 185 10.89 -6.52 26.46
CA GLU A 185 12.05 -6.68 27.33
C GLU A 185 12.45 -8.15 27.44
N TYR A 186 13.60 -8.55 26.90
CA TYR A 186 14.10 -9.93 26.96
C TYR A 186 15.10 -10.10 28.11
N LEU A 187 14.88 -11.11 28.96
CA LEU A 187 15.82 -11.43 30.03
C LEU A 187 17.01 -12.19 29.46
N ILE A 188 18.22 -11.66 29.62
CA ILE A 188 19.45 -12.32 29.22
C ILE A 188 20.13 -12.87 30.48
N THR A 189 20.56 -14.13 30.44
CA THR A 189 21.34 -14.74 31.53
C THR A 189 22.54 -15.45 30.96
N VAL A 190 23.73 -15.16 31.48
CA VAL A 190 24.95 -15.90 31.17
C VAL A 190 25.22 -16.89 32.31
N THR A 191 25.31 -18.17 32.01
CA THR A 191 25.56 -19.22 33.01
C THR A 191 27.01 -19.18 33.54
N SER A 192 27.28 -19.96 34.60
CA SER A 192 28.64 -20.21 35.13
C SER A 192 29.59 -20.94 34.16
N GLN A 193 29.11 -21.29 32.96
CA GLN A 193 29.86 -21.94 31.87
C GLN A 193 29.84 -21.10 30.58
N GLY A 194 29.49 -19.80 30.67
CA GLY A 194 29.45 -18.90 29.52
C GLY A 194 28.25 -19.06 28.58
N TRP A 195 27.39 -20.07 28.76
CA TRP A 195 26.18 -20.22 27.93
C TRP A 195 25.23 -19.03 28.09
N VAL A 196 24.74 -18.49 26.98
CA VAL A 196 23.86 -17.32 26.92
C VAL A 196 22.42 -17.78 26.66
N LEU A 197 21.51 -17.41 27.55
CA LEU A 197 20.08 -17.69 27.47
C LEU A 197 19.28 -16.41 27.28
N VAL A 198 18.20 -16.49 26.51
CA VAL A 198 17.22 -15.43 26.27
C VAL A 198 15.86 -15.92 26.76
N ASP A 199 15.29 -15.29 27.79
CA ASP A 199 14.11 -15.77 28.53
C ASP A 199 14.25 -17.25 28.97
N GLY A 200 15.46 -17.64 29.39
CA GLY A 200 15.80 -19.02 29.75
C GLY A 200 15.91 -20.02 28.57
N LYS A 201 15.79 -19.54 27.32
CA LYS A 201 15.82 -20.34 26.10
C LYS A 201 17.16 -20.22 25.37
N SER A 202 17.51 -21.26 24.62
CA SER A 202 18.66 -21.31 23.72
C SER A 202 18.31 -20.73 22.34
N GLY A 203 19.29 -20.67 21.41
CA GLY A 203 19.07 -20.25 20.03
C GLY A 203 17.89 -20.98 19.34
N ASN A 204 17.23 -20.32 18.40
CA ASN A 204 15.90 -20.70 17.89
C ASN A 204 14.78 -20.76 18.96
N ALA A 205 14.90 -20.07 20.11
CA ALA A 205 13.90 -20.01 21.17
C ALA A 205 13.46 -21.40 21.70
N ALA A 206 14.38 -22.36 21.73
CA ALA A 206 14.16 -23.72 22.19
C ALA A 206 14.62 -23.94 23.63
N ALA A 207 13.98 -24.88 24.34
CA ALA A 207 14.41 -25.30 25.67
C ALA A 207 15.89 -25.77 25.65
N PRO A 208 16.73 -25.37 26.62
CA PRO A 208 18.12 -25.84 26.72
C PRO A 208 18.23 -27.37 26.77
N THR A 209 19.30 -27.92 26.18
CA THR A 209 19.58 -29.36 26.17
C THR A 209 20.99 -29.64 26.65
N PRO A 210 21.31 -30.84 27.19
CA PRO A 210 22.69 -31.16 27.62
C PRO A 210 23.74 -31.03 26.52
N SER A 211 23.36 -31.20 25.24
CA SER A 211 24.25 -30.99 24.09
C SER A 211 24.37 -29.52 23.69
N PHE A 212 23.39 -28.67 24.02
CA PHE A 212 23.30 -27.25 23.67
C PHE A 212 22.57 -26.49 24.78
N PRO A 213 23.23 -26.22 25.93
CA PRO A 213 22.56 -25.72 27.15
C PRO A 213 22.36 -24.20 27.19
N GLY A 214 22.77 -23.49 26.13
CA GLY A 214 22.58 -22.06 25.92
C GLY A 214 23.53 -21.56 24.85
N VAL A 215 23.56 -22.29 23.73
CA VAL A 215 24.28 -21.85 22.53
C VAL A 215 23.43 -20.78 21.86
N ASN A 216 23.97 -19.56 21.79
CA ASN A 216 23.36 -18.49 21.02
C ASN A 216 24.02 -18.32 19.64
N HIS A 217 25.29 -18.67 19.45
CA HIS A 217 25.85 -18.85 18.10
C HIS A 217 26.90 -19.96 18.10
N LEU A 218 26.88 -20.82 17.08
CA LEU A 218 27.90 -21.81 16.75
C LEU A 218 27.85 -22.06 15.24
N GLY A 219 28.96 -22.48 14.63
CA GLY A 219 29.01 -22.83 13.21
C GLY A 219 27.89 -23.82 12.81
N GLY A 220 27.02 -23.41 11.89
CA GLY A 220 25.86 -24.19 11.46
C GLY A 220 24.60 -24.09 12.34
N LYS A 221 24.56 -23.15 13.30
CA LYS A 221 23.37 -22.87 14.13
C LYS A 221 22.97 -21.39 14.07
N THR A 222 21.70 -21.16 13.76
CA THR A 222 21.07 -19.83 13.83
C THR A 222 20.84 -19.40 15.28
N PRO A 223 20.99 -18.09 15.60
CA PRO A 223 20.85 -17.58 16.95
C PRO A 223 19.38 -17.47 17.40
N PHE A 224 19.16 -16.84 18.55
CA PHE A 224 17.85 -16.27 18.87
C PHE A 224 17.46 -15.21 17.81
N LYS A 225 16.16 -15.09 17.52
CA LYS A 225 15.65 -14.24 16.44
C LYS A 225 14.78 -13.13 17.01
N LEU A 226 14.91 -11.95 16.46
CA LEU A 226 14.02 -10.81 16.67
C LEU A 226 13.33 -10.56 15.33
N TYR A 227 12.00 -10.47 15.34
CA TYR A 227 11.21 -10.39 14.12
C TYR A 227 10.66 -8.99 13.92
N PHE A 228 10.65 -8.54 12.67
CA PHE A 228 10.22 -7.21 12.27
C PHE A 228 9.34 -7.30 11.03
N ASP A 229 8.39 -6.38 10.91
CA ASP A 229 7.56 -6.23 9.71
C ASP A 229 7.47 -4.74 9.37
N ARG A 230 6.91 -4.41 8.20
CA ARG A 230 6.67 -3.02 7.80
C ARG A 230 5.22 -2.66 8.08
N LEU A 231 4.99 -1.45 8.57
CA LEU A 231 3.64 -0.91 8.71
C LEU A 231 2.95 -0.91 7.35
N PRO A 232 1.75 -1.49 7.24
CA PRO A 232 0.96 -1.41 6.02
C PRO A 232 0.45 0.03 5.82
N SER A 233 0.11 0.36 4.58
CA SER A 233 -0.66 1.57 4.29
C SER A 233 -2.05 1.49 4.92
N VAL A 234 -2.50 2.57 5.53
CA VAL A 234 -3.92 2.78 5.84
C VAL A 234 -4.55 3.67 4.77
N SER A 235 -5.80 3.38 4.44
CA SER A 235 -6.66 4.20 3.61
C SER A 235 -7.90 4.57 4.41
N LYS A 236 -8.35 5.81 4.35
CA LYS A 236 -9.69 6.21 4.80
C LYS A 236 -10.49 6.69 3.61
N THR A 237 -11.75 6.28 3.52
CA THR A 237 -12.72 6.85 2.59
C THR A 237 -14.00 7.29 3.32
N VAL A 238 -14.76 8.17 2.69
CA VAL A 238 -16.17 8.48 2.99
C VAL A 238 -16.99 8.15 1.75
N ASN A 239 -17.96 7.24 1.85
CA ASN A 239 -18.75 6.71 0.74
C ASN A 239 -17.88 6.24 -0.47
N GLY A 240 -16.66 5.75 -0.21
CA GLY A 240 -15.71 5.28 -1.23
C GLY A 240 -14.81 6.36 -1.87
N VAL A 241 -14.88 7.62 -1.44
CA VAL A 241 -14.01 8.73 -1.90
C VAL A 241 -13.22 9.39 -0.76
N ASP A 242 -12.21 10.20 -1.08
CA ASP A 242 -11.42 10.98 -0.12
C ASP A 242 -12.10 12.32 0.26
N ARG A 243 -12.89 12.89 -0.65
CA ARG A 243 -13.62 14.15 -0.48
C ARG A 243 -15.02 14.07 -1.09
N ILE A 244 -16.03 14.48 -0.33
CA ILE A 244 -17.45 14.48 -0.75
C ILE A 244 -18.13 15.81 -0.43
N GLU A 245 -19.12 16.23 -1.23
CA GLU A 245 -20.09 17.28 -0.85
C GLU A 245 -21.33 16.61 -0.25
N SER A 246 -21.84 17.14 0.86
CA SER A 246 -22.93 16.52 1.63
C SER A 246 -23.76 17.58 2.36
N GLU A 247 -25.07 17.35 2.47
CA GLU A 247 -26.03 18.22 3.14
C GLU A 247 -26.43 17.67 4.52
N PRO A 248 -26.77 18.52 5.51
CA PRO A 248 -27.25 18.04 6.80
C PRO A 248 -28.45 17.09 6.67
N GLY A 249 -28.43 16.01 7.45
CA GLY A 249 -29.36 14.87 7.34
C GLY A 249 -28.83 13.70 6.52
N ASP A 250 -27.77 13.87 5.71
CA ASP A 250 -27.17 12.78 4.92
C ASP A 250 -26.62 11.64 5.79
N GLU A 251 -26.83 10.40 5.34
CA GLU A 251 -26.09 9.22 5.82
C GLU A 251 -24.73 9.11 5.11
N LEU A 252 -23.66 9.05 5.90
CA LEU A 252 -22.29 8.89 5.43
C LEU A 252 -21.66 7.64 6.04
N VAL A 253 -20.79 6.97 5.27
CA VAL A 253 -20.09 5.76 5.69
C VAL A 253 -18.60 6.00 5.57
N PHE A 254 -17.90 6.10 6.70
CA PHE A 254 -16.44 6.04 6.71
C PHE A 254 -15.97 4.59 6.67
N GLU A 255 -14.90 4.33 5.93
CA GLU A 255 -14.17 3.08 5.97
C GLU A 255 -12.69 3.37 6.24
N VAL A 256 -12.17 2.85 7.35
CA VAL A 256 -10.73 2.81 7.64
C VAL A 256 -10.25 1.41 7.30
N THR A 257 -9.39 1.29 6.29
CA THR A 257 -8.96 0.02 5.68
C THR A 257 -7.44 -0.10 5.72
N SER A 258 -6.96 -1.30 6.08
CA SER A 258 -5.53 -1.64 5.94
C SER A 258 -5.35 -3.14 5.67
N THR A 259 -4.10 -3.57 5.49
CA THR A 259 -3.76 -4.96 5.20
C THR A 259 -2.84 -5.55 6.28
N LEU A 260 -3.11 -6.80 6.66
CA LEU A 260 -2.34 -7.55 7.63
C LEU A 260 -1.35 -8.47 6.90
N GLY A 261 -0.07 -8.34 7.20
CA GLY A 261 1.02 -9.03 6.48
C GLY A 261 1.12 -10.53 6.76
N SER A 262 2.13 -11.18 6.20
CA SER A 262 2.38 -12.63 6.41
C SER A 262 2.71 -13.02 7.86
N ALA A 263 2.84 -12.04 8.75
CA ALA A 263 3.30 -12.20 10.12
C ALA A 263 2.18 -12.21 11.18
N VAL A 264 0.89 -12.05 10.81
CA VAL A 264 -0.25 -12.05 11.78
C VAL A 264 -0.19 -13.22 12.73
N GLY A 265 0.17 -14.39 12.20
CA GLY A 265 0.48 -15.59 12.96
C GLY A 265 1.24 -16.61 12.12
N TYR A 266 2.34 -17.14 12.64
CA TYR A 266 3.12 -18.18 11.96
C TYR A 266 3.68 -19.21 12.94
N ALA A 267 3.66 -20.48 12.57
CA ALA A 267 4.20 -21.60 13.35
C ALA A 267 5.13 -22.51 12.53
N PHE A 268 6.24 -22.95 13.15
CA PHE A 268 7.25 -23.79 12.49
C PHE A 268 7.08 -25.28 12.84
N SER A 269 6.31 -25.98 12.00
CA SER A 269 5.83 -27.37 12.18
C SER A 269 6.88 -28.43 12.54
N PHE A 270 8.15 -28.22 12.16
CA PHE A 270 9.22 -29.21 12.33
C PHE A 270 9.96 -29.14 13.68
N LEU A 271 9.72 -28.10 14.49
CA LEU A 271 10.35 -27.93 15.81
C LEU A 271 9.28 -27.62 16.88
N PRO A 272 8.39 -28.57 17.23
CA PRO A 272 7.30 -28.34 18.19
C PRO A 272 7.77 -28.11 19.64
N ALA A 273 9.06 -28.28 19.93
CA ALA A 273 9.70 -27.96 21.21
C ALA A 273 10.49 -26.61 21.19
N ALA A 274 10.30 -25.81 20.14
CA ALA A 274 10.88 -24.48 19.99
C ALA A 274 9.77 -23.44 19.82
N ASP A 275 9.81 -22.37 20.61
CA ASP A 275 8.76 -21.35 20.60
C ASP A 275 8.94 -20.32 19.48
N LEU A 276 9.24 -20.81 18.26
CA LEU A 276 9.35 -20.04 17.02
C LEU A 276 8.01 -19.52 16.48
N ARG A 277 6.95 -19.51 17.32
CA ARG A 277 5.65 -18.96 16.94
C ARG A 277 5.67 -17.45 17.11
N ILE A 278 5.31 -16.73 16.06
CA ILE A 278 5.20 -15.26 16.06
C ILE A 278 3.77 -14.84 15.74
N SER A 279 3.40 -13.65 16.18
CA SER A 279 2.06 -13.08 16.01
C SER A 279 2.10 -11.55 16.13
N TYR A 280 1.05 -10.88 15.68
CA TYR A 280 0.73 -9.54 16.19
C TYR A 280 0.03 -9.67 17.56
N ASP A 281 0.33 -8.77 18.51
CA ASP A 281 -0.22 -8.74 19.87
C ASP A 281 -1.54 -7.96 19.94
N SER A 282 -1.63 -6.92 19.12
CA SER A 282 -2.79 -6.03 18.96
C SER A 282 -2.86 -5.53 17.53
N VAL A 283 -4.06 -5.53 16.98
CA VAL A 283 -4.41 -4.89 15.70
C VAL A 283 -5.64 -4.03 15.98
N VAL A 284 -5.52 -2.71 15.85
CA VAL A 284 -6.59 -1.77 16.20
C VAL A 284 -6.74 -0.71 15.11
N LEU A 285 -7.96 -0.57 14.62
CA LEU A 285 -8.41 0.56 13.81
C LEU A 285 -9.14 1.55 14.72
N SER A 286 -8.94 2.85 14.56
CA SER A 286 -9.71 3.85 15.33
C SER A 286 -9.93 5.16 14.59
N ASP A 287 -11.00 5.87 14.94
CA ASP A 287 -11.49 7.09 14.30
C ASP A 287 -11.97 8.05 15.39
N LEU A 288 -11.69 9.35 15.25
CA LEU A 288 -12.18 10.40 16.15
C LEU A 288 -13.21 11.24 15.38
N VAL A 289 -14.42 10.69 15.30
CA VAL A 289 -15.52 11.21 14.50
C VAL A 289 -15.95 12.57 15.03
N ASP A 290 -15.82 13.61 14.20
CA ASP A 290 -16.09 15.02 14.53
C ASP A 290 -17.45 15.27 15.24
N PRO A 291 -17.56 16.24 16.17
CA PRO A 291 -18.81 16.61 16.83
C PRO A 291 -20.03 16.85 15.92
N MET A 292 -19.84 17.25 14.66
CA MET A 292 -20.91 17.50 13.68
C MET A 292 -21.42 16.23 12.99
N LEU A 293 -20.87 15.06 13.34
CA LEU A 293 -21.27 13.76 12.82
C LEU A 293 -21.83 12.91 13.99
N GLN A 294 -22.94 12.21 13.75
CA GLN A 294 -23.55 11.32 14.73
C GLN A 294 -23.24 9.87 14.38
N VAL A 295 -22.53 9.13 15.24
CA VAL A 295 -22.22 7.71 15.01
C VAL A 295 -23.45 6.84 15.27
N GLU A 296 -23.97 6.22 14.21
CA GLU A 296 -25.11 5.29 14.26
C GLU A 296 -24.66 3.83 14.40
N ARG A 297 -23.58 3.43 13.72
CA ARG A 297 -23.08 2.05 13.74
C ARG A 297 -21.58 1.96 13.49
N VAL A 298 -20.92 1.06 14.21
CA VAL A 298 -19.52 0.66 13.97
C VAL A 298 -19.50 -0.83 13.66
N GLU A 299 -18.83 -1.21 12.58
CA GLU A 299 -18.68 -2.60 12.12
C GLU A 299 -17.21 -2.91 11.83
N CYS A 300 -16.80 -4.16 12.03
CA CYS A 300 -15.43 -4.63 11.82
C CYS A 300 -15.42 -5.83 10.89
N PHE A 301 -14.63 -5.78 9.82
CA PHE A 301 -14.56 -6.81 8.79
C PHE A 301 -13.13 -7.35 8.64
N LEU A 302 -13.02 -8.64 8.32
CA LEU A 302 -11.78 -9.28 7.89
C LEU A 302 -12.04 -10.04 6.58
N ASP A 303 -11.28 -9.73 5.53
CA ASP A 303 -11.45 -10.27 4.17
C ASP A 303 -12.90 -10.16 3.66
N GLY A 304 -13.55 -9.01 3.93
CA GLY A 304 -14.96 -8.75 3.60
C GLY A 304 -16.00 -9.43 4.49
N VAL A 305 -15.60 -10.26 5.46
CA VAL A 305 -16.52 -10.94 6.39
C VAL A 305 -16.70 -10.09 7.65
N LEU A 306 -17.96 -9.76 7.97
CA LEU A 306 -18.33 -9.09 9.23
C LEU A 306 -17.97 -9.98 10.43
N LEU A 307 -17.18 -9.46 11.36
CA LEU A 307 -16.73 -10.16 12.56
C LEU A 307 -17.73 -10.01 13.70
N ALA A 308 -17.82 -11.05 14.54
CA ALA A 308 -18.60 -11.00 15.78
C ALA A 308 -17.86 -10.21 16.89
N PRO A 309 -18.54 -9.68 17.92
CA PRO A 309 -17.91 -8.91 19.00
C PRO A 309 -16.81 -9.66 19.77
N GLU A 310 -16.88 -11.00 19.83
CA GLU A 310 -15.85 -11.88 20.39
C GLU A 310 -14.63 -12.08 19.48
N GLU A 311 -14.72 -11.70 18.21
CA GLU A 311 -13.63 -11.73 17.23
C GLU A 311 -13.01 -10.34 17.00
N CYS A 312 -13.82 -9.29 17.12
CA CYS A 312 -13.39 -7.89 17.03
C CYS A 312 -14.13 -7.03 18.06
N ALA A 313 -13.41 -6.60 19.09
CA ALA A 313 -13.94 -5.78 20.16
C ALA A 313 -14.14 -4.34 19.66
N ILE A 314 -15.39 -3.86 19.69
CA ILE A 314 -15.75 -2.47 19.40
C ILE A 314 -15.77 -1.67 20.70
N VAL A 315 -15.19 -0.47 20.67
CA VAL A 315 -15.34 0.57 21.70
C VAL A 315 -15.87 1.83 21.05
N GLN A 316 -16.82 2.49 21.72
CA GLN A 316 -17.35 3.81 21.37
C GLN A 316 -17.39 4.68 22.62
N GLU A 317 -16.77 5.85 22.57
CA GLU A 317 -16.62 6.80 23.67
C GLU A 317 -17.00 8.21 23.18
N ASP A 318 -18.11 8.74 23.71
CA ASP A 318 -18.45 10.15 23.52
C ASP A 318 -17.47 11.04 24.31
N ARG A 319 -16.70 11.86 23.59
CA ARG A 319 -15.75 12.85 24.16
C ARG A 319 -16.29 14.28 24.08
N GLY A 320 -17.60 14.43 23.89
CA GLY A 320 -18.35 15.69 23.89
C GLY A 320 -17.87 16.62 22.76
N GLY A 321 -17.37 17.80 23.14
CA GLY A 321 -16.82 18.78 22.20
C GLY A 321 -15.56 18.34 21.43
N LYS A 322 -15.08 17.11 21.62
CA LYS A 322 -14.04 16.47 20.79
C LYS A 322 -14.57 15.41 19.81
N GLY A 323 -15.87 15.16 19.80
CA GLY A 323 -16.50 14.16 18.95
C GLY A 323 -16.57 12.77 19.61
N THR A 324 -16.88 11.75 18.80
CA THR A 324 -16.99 10.37 19.26
C THR A 324 -15.75 9.59 18.86
N PHE A 325 -15.00 9.08 19.83
CA PHE A 325 -13.94 8.12 19.54
C PHE A 325 -14.54 6.74 19.34
N VAL A 326 -14.19 6.09 18.23
CA VAL A 326 -14.54 4.69 17.97
C VAL A 326 -13.29 3.88 17.65
N SER A 327 -13.26 2.62 18.06
CA SER A 327 -12.18 1.70 17.70
C SER A 327 -12.65 0.27 17.54
N ALA A 328 -12.08 -0.43 16.58
CA ALA A 328 -12.28 -1.85 16.33
C ALA A 328 -10.94 -2.59 16.53
N ALA A 329 -10.89 -3.51 17.50
CA ALA A 329 -9.68 -4.24 17.87
C ALA A 329 -9.86 -5.75 17.70
N LEU A 330 -9.03 -6.40 16.88
CA LEU A 330 -9.07 -7.86 16.73
C LEU A 330 -8.70 -8.54 18.06
N THR A 331 -9.51 -9.52 18.50
CA THR A 331 -9.27 -10.21 19.77
C THR A 331 -8.06 -11.13 19.70
N ARG A 332 -7.47 -11.46 20.86
CA ARG A 332 -6.28 -12.35 20.92
C ARG A 332 -6.61 -13.75 20.41
N GLU A 333 -7.81 -14.24 20.68
CA GLU A 333 -8.36 -15.47 20.11
C GLU A 333 -8.42 -15.39 18.58
N LYS A 334 -8.91 -14.28 18.02
CA LYS A 334 -8.99 -14.10 16.57
C LYS A 334 -7.60 -14.04 15.92
N LEU A 335 -6.67 -13.26 16.49
CA LEU A 335 -5.28 -13.20 16.00
C LEU A 335 -4.59 -14.57 16.09
N ALA A 336 -4.81 -15.35 17.15
CA ALA A 336 -4.29 -16.70 17.28
C ALA A 336 -4.90 -17.72 16.29
N GLN A 337 -6.14 -17.50 15.82
CA GLN A 337 -6.75 -18.30 14.75
C GLN A 337 -6.18 -18.01 13.35
N LEU A 338 -5.53 -16.86 13.16
CA LEU A 338 -4.89 -16.48 11.88
C LEU A 338 -3.48 -17.06 11.72
N VAL A 339 -3.05 -17.92 12.65
CA VAL A 339 -1.73 -18.58 12.65
C VAL A 339 -1.65 -19.71 11.63
N VAL A 340 -0.85 -19.52 10.57
CA VAL A 340 -0.56 -20.57 9.58
C VAL A 340 0.63 -21.45 9.99
N SER A 341 0.71 -22.66 9.43
CA SER A 341 1.79 -23.61 9.72
C SER A 341 2.63 -23.92 8.48
N TYR A 342 3.95 -23.73 8.57
CA TYR A 342 4.87 -24.01 7.46
C TYR A 342 4.71 -25.47 6.94
N PRO A 343 4.59 -25.73 5.62
CA PRO A 343 4.91 -24.85 4.49
C PRO A 343 3.78 -24.00 3.92
N GLU A 344 2.65 -23.84 4.62
CA GLU A 344 1.58 -22.94 4.17
C GLU A 344 2.04 -21.49 4.29
N ALA A 345 1.95 -20.74 3.19
CA ALA A 345 2.27 -19.32 3.17
C ALA A 345 1.07 -18.50 3.65
N ALA A 346 1.29 -17.59 4.60
CA ALA A 346 0.28 -16.63 5.01
C ALA A 346 -0.04 -15.68 3.86
N SER A 347 -1.32 -15.63 3.47
CA SER A 347 -1.84 -14.57 2.59
C SER A 347 -1.92 -13.25 3.36
N SER A 348 -1.67 -12.14 2.67
CA SER A 348 -2.13 -10.83 3.14
C SER A 348 -3.63 -10.88 3.39
N ARG A 349 -4.11 -10.23 4.46
CA ARG A 349 -5.54 -10.17 4.81
C ARG A 349 -6.02 -8.73 4.85
N GLU A 350 -7.22 -8.46 4.37
CA GLU A 350 -7.81 -7.12 4.46
C GLU A 350 -8.52 -6.96 5.80
N VAL A 351 -8.35 -5.83 6.49
CA VAL A 351 -9.11 -5.49 7.69
C VAL A 351 -9.71 -4.10 7.54
N VAL A 352 -11.01 -3.98 7.82
CA VAL A 352 -11.80 -2.75 7.64
C VAL A 352 -12.59 -2.45 8.91
N MET A 353 -12.54 -1.20 9.36
CA MET A 353 -13.52 -0.65 10.29
C MET A 353 -14.44 0.28 9.51
N ARG A 354 -15.74 -0.04 9.49
CA ARG A 354 -16.78 0.79 8.89
C ARG A 354 -17.50 1.57 9.98
N VAL A 355 -17.71 2.86 9.78
CA VAL A 355 -18.44 3.75 10.69
C VAL A 355 -19.55 4.43 9.91
N SER A 356 -20.79 4.03 10.15
CA SER A 356 -21.99 4.72 9.63
C SER A 356 -22.32 5.89 10.53
N VAL A 357 -22.47 7.07 9.93
CA VAL A 357 -22.79 8.33 10.62
C VAL A 357 -23.89 9.11 9.91
N VAL A 358 -24.52 10.05 10.61
CA VAL A 358 -25.39 11.08 10.02
C VAL A 358 -24.76 12.46 10.20
N LEU A 359 -24.81 13.29 9.16
CA LEU A 359 -24.36 14.69 9.21
C LEU A 359 -25.39 15.56 9.93
N LYS A 360 -25.00 16.27 11.00
CA LYS A 360 -25.94 16.98 11.88
C LYS A 360 -26.42 18.32 11.30
N GLU A 361 -27.64 18.69 11.70
CA GLU A 361 -28.34 19.94 11.33
C GLU A 361 -27.57 21.23 11.64
N GLU A 362 -26.58 21.21 12.54
CA GLU A 362 -25.73 22.35 12.87
C GLU A 362 -24.47 22.49 12.00
N ALA A 363 -24.16 21.52 11.11
CA ALA A 363 -22.95 21.53 10.30
C ALA A 363 -22.96 22.66 9.25
N ARG A 364 -21.93 23.53 9.23
CA ARG A 364 -21.87 24.70 8.33
C ARG A 364 -20.52 24.91 7.63
N HIS A 365 -19.55 24.04 7.90
CA HIS A 365 -18.17 24.14 7.43
C HIS A 365 -17.67 22.76 6.99
N PRO A 366 -16.60 22.67 6.17
CA PRO A 366 -15.94 21.40 5.89
C PRO A 366 -15.46 20.71 7.17
N ILE A 367 -15.68 19.41 7.25
CA ILE A 367 -15.28 18.53 8.36
C ILE A 367 -14.13 17.65 7.85
N GLU A 368 -12.96 17.76 8.47
CA GLU A 368 -11.85 16.83 8.26
C GLU A 368 -11.95 15.71 9.29
N ASN A 369 -11.92 14.45 8.86
CA ASN A 369 -12.09 13.29 9.75
C ASN A 369 -10.93 12.31 9.60
N GLU A 370 -10.09 12.13 10.63
CA GLU A 370 -8.91 11.25 10.60
C GLU A 370 -9.20 9.84 11.10
N GLY A 371 -8.68 8.82 10.42
CA GLY A 371 -8.75 7.42 10.82
C GLY A 371 -7.34 6.84 10.90
N THR A 372 -7.14 5.96 11.87
CA THR A 372 -5.84 5.42 12.25
C THR A 372 -5.86 3.91 12.23
N PHE A 373 -4.72 3.31 11.89
CA PHE A 373 -4.50 1.87 11.94
C PHE A 373 -3.21 1.60 12.71
N THR A 374 -3.25 0.66 13.66
CA THR A 374 -2.10 0.31 14.50
C THR A 374 -1.90 -1.19 14.64
N ILE A 375 -0.63 -1.62 14.65
CA ILE A 375 -0.17 -2.95 15.03
C ILE A 375 0.86 -2.79 16.14
N ASN A 376 0.67 -3.50 17.26
CA ASN A 376 1.60 -3.51 18.40
C ASN A 376 1.91 -2.11 19.02
N GLY A 377 1.09 -1.10 18.72
CA GLY A 377 1.28 0.31 19.13
C GLY A 377 1.90 1.22 18.06
N TYR A 378 2.43 0.65 16.97
CA TYR A 378 2.97 1.38 15.82
C TYR A 378 1.89 1.52 14.75
N GLY A 379 1.85 2.60 13.98
CA GLY A 379 0.72 2.81 13.06
C GLY A 379 0.85 3.96 12.08
N ALA A 380 -0.22 4.13 11.30
CA ALA A 380 -0.38 5.16 10.28
C ALA A 380 -1.78 5.80 10.38
N HIS A 381 -1.96 6.96 9.76
CA HIS A 381 -3.21 7.71 9.70
C HIS A 381 -3.59 8.07 8.26
N SER A 382 -4.87 8.27 8.00
CA SER A 382 -5.42 8.76 6.73
C SER A 382 -6.69 9.56 7.01
N ASN A 383 -6.85 10.69 6.33
CA ASN A 383 -7.93 11.66 6.55
C ASN A 383 -8.85 11.76 5.31
N VAL A 384 -10.09 12.16 5.56
CA VAL A 384 -11.09 12.48 4.53
C VAL A 384 -11.76 13.82 4.82
N VAL A 385 -12.39 14.44 3.80
CA VAL A 385 -13.06 15.74 3.94
C VAL A 385 -14.52 15.67 3.50
N VAL A 386 -15.44 15.89 4.44
CA VAL A 386 -16.86 16.13 4.16
C VAL A 386 -17.07 17.63 3.99
N VAL A 387 -17.31 18.08 2.76
CA VAL A 387 -17.57 19.49 2.43
C VAL A 387 -19.05 19.76 2.62
N VAL A 388 -19.40 20.54 3.64
CA VAL A 388 -20.77 21.05 3.81
C VAL A 388 -20.88 22.38 3.07
N PRO A 389 -21.72 22.51 2.02
CA PRO A 389 -21.82 23.74 1.25
C PRO A 389 -22.38 24.89 2.10
N SER A 390 -21.65 26.00 2.17
CA SER A 390 -22.21 27.24 2.73
C SER A 390 -23.23 27.83 1.75
N THR A 391 -24.47 28.05 2.18
CA THR A 391 -25.57 28.51 1.32
C THR A 391 -25.89 30.01 1.44
N ILE A 392 -26.69 30.53 0.49
CA ILE A 392 -27.44 31.79 0.52
C ILE A 392 -28.92 31.56 0.19
N GLU A 393 -29.72 32.59 0.47
CA GLU A 393 -31.02 32.80 -0.16
C GLU A 393 -30.90 33.96 -1.17
N VAL A 394 -31.51 33.84 -2.34
CA VAL A 394 -31.55 34.87 -3.39
C VAL A 394 -33.01 35.31 -3.59
N PRO A 395 -33.44 36.43 -2.97
CA PRO A 395 -34.79 36.95 -3.15
C PRO A 395 -34.87 37.79 -4.43
N ALA A 396 -35.95 37.61 -5.20
CA ALA A 396 -36.20 38.37 -6.42
C ALA A 396 -37.60 38.97 -6.41
N ARG A 397 -37.72 40.23 -6.85
CA ARG A 397 -39.01 40.92 -7.02
C ARG A 397 -39.19 41.42 -8.45
N LYS A 398 -40.39 41.26 -8.98
CA LYS A 398 -40.82 41.89 -10.23
C LYS A 398 -41.32 43.31 -9.93
N ALA A 399 -41.04 44.24 -10.84
CA ALA A 399 -41.49 45.62 -10.79
C ALA A 399 -42.02 46.07 -12.16
N TRP A 400 -42.92 47.05 -12.14
CA TRP A 400 -43.61 47.58 -13.31
C TRP A 400 -43.59 49.11 -13.28
N GLU A 401 -43.26 49.74 -14.39
CA GLU A 401 -43.31 51.20 -14.59
C GLU A 401 -44.13 51.52 -15.84
N GLY A 402 -45.00 52.55 -15.75
CA GLY A 402 -45.89 52.95 -16.84
C GLY A 402 -47.15 52.09 -17.03
N VAL A 403 -47.31 51.02 -16.23
CA VAL A 403 -48.52 50.19 -16.16
C VAL A 403 -49.24 50.45 -14.83
N SER A 404 -50.56 50.64 -14.87
CA SER A 404 -51.40 50.77 -13.66
C SER A 404 -52.21 49.51 -13.34
N ASP A 405 -52.64 48.77 -14.38
CA ASP A 405 -53.59 47.67 -14.32
C ASP A 405 -53.21 46.59 -15.35
N ASN A 406 -53.70 45.36 -15.18
CA ASN A 406 -53.46 44.22 -16.10
C ASN A 406 -51.97 43.92 -16.35
N PHE A 407 -51.18 43.80 -15.29
CA PHE A 407 -49.80 43.31 -15.37
C PHE A 407 -49.76 41.88 -15.99
N PRO A 408 -49.01 41.64 -17.08
CA PRO A 408 -48.94 40.32 -17.68
C PRO A 408 -48.03 39.39 -16.86
N ALA A 409 -48.38 38.10 -16.80
CA ALA A 409 -47.59 37.09 -16.10
C ALA A 409 -46.22 36.87 -16.78
N VAL A 410 -45.20 36.59 -15.96
CA VAL A 410 -43.81 36.45 -16.37
C VAL A 410 -43.19 35.16 -15.81
N VAL A 411 -42.04 34.78 -16.35
CA VAL A 411 -41.27 33.60 -15.97
C VAL A 411 -39.86 34.05 -15.58
N PHE A 412 -39.47 33.81 -14.34
CA PHE A 412 -38.12 34.01 -13.82
C PHE A 412 -37.36 32.68 -13.87
N GLN A 413 -36.37 32.60 -14.76
CA GLN A 413 -35.35 31.53 -14.72
C GLN A 413 -34.14 32.03 -13.91
N LEU A 414 -33.88 31.40 -12.76
CA LEU A 414 -32.62 31.58 -12.05
C LEU A 414 -31.46 31.07 -12.93
N LEU A 415 -30.38 31.85 -12.99
CA LEU A 415 -29.13 31.50 -13.66
C LEU A 415 -28.02 31.34 -12.61
N ARG A 416 -27.16 30.35 -12.78
CA ARG A 416 -25.94 30.15 -11.99
C ARG A 416 -24.74 30.20 -12.91
N ASN A 417 -23.86 31.17 -12.71
CA ASN A 417 -22.75 31.53 -13.61
C ASN A 417 -23.20 31.82 -15.06
N GLY A 418 -24.44 32.29 -15.25
CA GLY A 418 -25.03 32.60 -16.55
C GLY A 418 -25.81 31.46 -17.21
N GLU A 419 -25.69 30.22 -16.72
CA GLU A 419 -26.43 29.06 -17.23
C GLU A 419 -27.72 28.81 -16.41
N PRO A 420 -28.83 28.34 -17.01
CA PRO A 420 -30.06 28.02 -16.29
C PRO A 420 -29.84 27.04 -15.12
N TYR A 421 -30.41 27.36 -13.95
CA TYR A 421 -30.29 26.56 -12.73
C TYR A 421 -31.61 26.50 -11.96
N GLY A 422 -32.01 25.29 -11.57
CA GLY A 422 -33.32 25.05 -10.96
C GLY A 422 -34.48 25.16 -11.96
N ALA A 423 -35.69 24.88 -11.48
CA ALA A 423 -36.91 25.10 -12.26
C ALA A 423 -37.21 26.60 -12.39
N PRO A 424 -37.79 27.06 -13.52
CA PRO A 424 -38.27 28.42 -13.65
C PRO A 424 -39.49 28.65 -12.75
N VAL A 425 -39.58 29.86 -12.19
CA VAL A 425 -40.71 30.34 -11.40
C VAL A 425 -41.62 31.17 -12.29
N VAL A 426 -42.93 30.93 -12.24
CA VAL A 426 -43.93 31.84 -12.84
C VAL A 426 -44.33 32.87 -11.78
N LEU A 427 -44.47 34.14 -12.18
CA LEU A 427 -45.08 35.19 -11.36
C LEU A 427 -46.30 35.74 -12.12
N ASP A 428 -47.49 35.72 -11.51
CA ASP A 428 -48.71 36.36 -12.02
C ASP A 428 -49.31 37.40 -11.05
N GLY A 429 -48.74 37.54 -9.85
CA GLY A 429 -49.19 38.45 -8.81
C GLY A 429 -50.08 37.79 -7.75
N THR A 430 -50.22 36.47 -7.77
CA THR A 430 -50.99 35.70 -6.78
C THR A 430 -50.03 35.01 -5.79
N GLU A 431 -50.25 35.17 -4.49
CA GLU A 431 -49.46 34.50 -3.44
C GLU A 431 -49.71 32.97 -3.45
N ASP A 432 -48.66 32.17 -3.63
CA ASP A 432 -48.73 30.71 -3.77
C ASP A 432 -47.44 30.00 -3.25
N GLU A 433 -47.16 28.77 -3.69
CA GLU A 433 -45.94 28.04 -3.27
C GLU A 433 -44.64 28.58 -3.91
N LEU A 434 -44.73 29.44 -4.93
CA LEU A 434 -43.62 30.06 -5.64
C LEU A 434 -43.52 31.57 -5.38
N GLU A 435 -44.67 32.26 -5.24
CA GLU A 435 -44.78 33.67 -4.87
C GLU A 435 -44.99 33.84 -3.36
N LEU A 436 -43.92 34.19 -2.62
CA LEU A 436 -43.97 34.50 -1.18
C LEU A 436 -44.88 35.70 -0.83
N ALA A 437 -45.08 36.57 -1.81
CA ALA A 437 -45.99 37.69 -1.83
C ALA A 437 -46.17 38.08 -3.31
N PRO A 438 -47.25 38.80 -3.68
CA PRO A 438 -47.45 39.25 -5.06
C PRO A 438 -46.21 39.89 -5.67
N TRP A 439 -45.74 39.30 -6.78
CA TRP A 439 -44.56 39.69 -7.55
C TRP A 439 -43.22 39.46 -6.84
N GLN A 440 -43.13 38.51 -5.90
CA GLN A 440 -41.92 38.23 -5.10
C GLN A 440 -41.67 36.74 -4.86
N THR A 441 -40.45 36.28 -5.13
CA THR A 441 -40.00 34.89 -4.89
C THR A 441 -38.64 34.84 -4.21
N VAL A 442 -38.23 33.66 -3.71
CA VAL A 442 -36.87 33.43 -3.17
C VAL A 442 -36.40 32.02 -3.48
N TRP A 443 -35.16 31.91 -3.97
CA TRP A 443 -34.47 30.63 -4.05
C TRP A 443 -33.61 30.46 -2.80
N ARG A 444 -33.94 29.46 -1.96
CA ARG A 444 -33.25 29.15 -0.70
C ARG A 444 -32.18 28.08 -0.91
N ASN A 445 -31.31 27.89 0.09
CA ASN A 445 -30.28 26.85 0.14
C ASN A 445 -29.33 26.81 -1.08
N LEU A 446 -29.13 27.94 -1.77
CA LEU A 446 -28.25 28.01 -2.94
C LEU A 446 -26.77 27.99 -2.52
N PRO A 447 -25.92 27.07 -3.03
CA PRO A 447 -24.50 27.05 -2.67
C PRO A 447 -23.76 28.35 -3.02
N LYS A 448 -22.96 28.89 -2.10
CA LYS A 448 -22.12 30.09 -2.33
C LYS A 448 -20.98 29.85 -3.31
N ALA A 449 -20.46 28.63 -3.35
CA ALA A 449 -19.26 28.24 -4.08
C ALA A 449 -19.29 26.75 -4.44
N ASP A 450 -18.39 26.33 -5.32
CA ASP A 450 -18.17 24.92 -5.65
C ASP A 450 -17.17 24.22 -4.70
N MET A 451 -16.98 22.91 -4.89
CA MET A 451 -15.97 22.07 -4.21
C MET A 451 -14.55 22.65 -4.13
N GLN A 452 -14.16 23.56 -5.03
CA GLN A 452 -12.85 24.21 -5.06
C GLN A 452 -12.86 25.61 -4.41
N GLY A 453 -13.99 26.04 -3.83
CA GLY A 453 -14.16 27.35 -3.20
C GLY A 453 -14.34 28.51 -4.18
N ARG A 454 -14.61 28.24 -5.47
CA ARG A 454 -14.88 29.31 -6.44
C ARG A 454 -16.33 29.77 -6.28
N PRO A 455 -16.60 31.07 -6.07
CA PRO A 455 -17.96 31.54 -5.80
C PRO A 455 -18.87 31.39 -7.02
N PHE A 456 -20.13 31.06 -6.77
CA PHE A 456 -21.20 31.12 -7.77
C PHE A 456 -21.76 32.54 -7.87
N SER A 457 -22.00 32.99 -9.10
CA SER A 457 -22.78 34.19 -9.39
C SER A 457 -24.21 33.80 -9.72
N TYR A 458 -25.18 34.43 -9.08
CA TYR A 458 -26.61 34.20 -9.33
C TYR A 458 -27.25 35.43 -9.94
N THR A 459 -27.96 35.22 -11.06
CA THR A 459 -28.73 36.24 -11.78
C THR A 459 -30.07 35.65 -12.23
N VAL A 460 -30.96 36.45 -12.80
CA VAL A 460 -32.27 36.00 -13.27
C VAL A 460 -32.42 36.42 -14.74
N SER A 461 -32.97 35.53 -15.56
CA SER A 461 -33.56 35.92 -16.84
C SER A 461 -35.07 35.95 -16.72
N GLU A 462 -35.69 37.00 -17.23
CA GLU A 462 -37.14 37.08 -17.41
C GLU A 462 -37.54 36.67 -18.83
N ALA A 463 -38.72 36.04 -18.96
CA ALA A 463 -39.50 35.97 -20.19
C ALA A 463 -40.98 36.23 -19.87
N PHE A 464 -41.76 36.75 -20.80
CA PHE A 464 -43.21 36.87 -20.63
C PHE A 464 -43.89 35.51 -20.89
N VAL A 465 -44.97 35.20 -20.15
CA VAL A 465 -45.77 33.97 -20.38
C VAL A 465 -46.49 34.05 -21.74
N ASP A 466 -46.97 35.24 -22.11
CA ASP A 466 -47.36 35.56 -23.48
C ASP A 466 -46.21 36.32 -24.18
N PRO A 467 -45.51 35.72 -25.16
CA PRO A 467 -44.40 36.39 -25.84
C PRO A 467 -44.85 37.55 -26.74
N SER A 468 -46.14 37.70 -27.05
CA SER A 468 -46.64 38.77 -27.92
C SER A 468 -46.59 40.15 -27.25
N VAL A 469 -46.73 40.23 -25.92
CA VAL A 469 -46.63 41.50 -25.18
C VAL A 469 -45.20 41.93 -24.89
N ALA A 470 -44.20 41.07 -25.12
CA ALA A 470 -42.80 41.36 -24.81
C ALA A 470 -42.25 42.58 -25.57
N ALA A 471 -42.76 42.85 -26.78
CA ALA A 471 -42.38 44.01 -27.58
C ALA A 471 -42.91 45.36 -27.05
N LEU A 472 -43.73 45.35 -25.99
CA LEU A 472 -44.29 46.56 -25.36
C LEU A 472 -43.45 47.08 -24.19
N PHE A 473 -42.36 46.40 -23.83
CA PHE A 473 -41.59 46.66 -22.61
C PHE A 473 -40.08 46.74 -22.85
N GLU A 474 -39.44 47.66 -22.14
CA GLU A 474 -38.00 47.63 -21.87
C GLU A 474 -37.77 46.96 -20.49
N VAL A 475 -36.83 46.03 -20.41
CA VAL A 475 -36.55 45.24 -19.20
C VAL A 475 -35.23 45.66 -18.57
N ASP A 476 -35.27 46.21 -17.36
CA ASP A 476 -34.10 46.57 -16.56
C ASP A 476 -33.86 45.57 -15.42
N TYR A 477 -32.59 45.33 -15.08
CA TYR A 477 -32.16 44.33 -14.09
C TYR A 477 -31.20 44.96 -13.07
N ALA A 478 -31.69 45.20 -11.85
CA ALA A 478 -30.85 45.60 -10.74
C ALA A 478 -30.46 44.38 -9.90
N TYR A 479 -29.18 44.06 -9.88
CA TYR A 479 -28.60 42.98 -9.09
C TYR A 479 -27.97 43.52 -7.79
N GLY A 480 -28.24 42.84 -6.68
CA GLY A 480 -27.62 43.11 -5.39
C GLY A 480 -26.14 42.71 -5.31
N THR A 481 -25.63 42.63 -4.08
CA THR A 481 -24.24 42.30 -3.78
C THR A 481 -24.12 40.90 -3.17
N ILE A 482 -22.90 40.38 -3.02
CA ILE A 482 -22.67 39.11 -2.32
C ILE A 482 -23.14 39.15 -0.83
N ALA A 483 -23.29 40.34 -0.25
CA ALA A 483 -23.79 40.53 1.12
C ALA A 483 -25.32 40.75 1.21
N ASP A 484 -25.97 41.10 0.10
CA ASP A 484 -27.41 41.30 -0.05
C ASP A 484 -27.74 40.96 -1.51
N PRO A 485 -28.01 39.68 -1.83
CA PRO A 485 -28.15 39.20 -3.20
C PRO A 485 -29.57 39.43 -3.76
N SER A 486 -30.26 40.48 -3.30
CA SER A 486 -31.60 40.81 -3.77
C SER A 486 -31.60 41.22 -5.25
N ILE A 487 -32.59 40.75 -6.00
CA ILE A 487 -32.72 41.00 -7.45
C ILE A 487 -34.03 41.74 -7.72
N VAL A 488 -33.97 42.75 -8.59
CA VAL A 488 -35.14 43.50 -9.08
C VAL A 488 -35.16 43.45 -10.59
N VAL A 489 -36.26 42.98 -11.18
CA VAL A 489 -36.47 43.04 -12.63
C VAL A 489 -37.63 43.97 -12.93
N THR A 490 -37.37 45.07 -13.63
CA THR A 490 -38.33 46.16 -13.85
C THR A 490 -38.74 46.23 -15.32
N ASN A 491 -40.04 46.09 -15.61
CA ASN A 491 -40.57 46.32 -16.95
C ASN A 491 -41.09 47.74 -17.06
N ARG A 492 -40.47 48.55 -17.92
CA ARG A 492 -40.92 49.88 -18.31
C ARG A 492 -41.77 49.77 -19.57
N ALA A 493 -43.04 50.13 -19.50
CA ALA A 493 -43.90 50.21 -20.67
C ALA A 493 -43.33 51.24 -21.66
N LEU A 494 -43.17 50.83 -22.92
CA LEU A 494 -42.72 51.70 -23.99
C LEU A 494 -43.82 52.71 -24.34
N PRO A 495 -43.48 53.97 -24.68
CA PRO A 495 -44.46 54.93 -25.13
C PRO A 495 -45.06 54.47 -26.47
N VAL A 496 -46.39 54.49 -26.57
CA VAL A 496 -47.08 54.23 -27.84
C VAL A 496 -46.73 55.34 -28.81
N VAL A 497 -45.81 55.05 -29.73
CA VAL A 497 -45.53 55.91 -30.89
C VAL A 497 -46.77 55.85 -31.79
N PRO A 498 -47.43 56.99 -32.10
CA PRO A 498 -48.52 56.99 -33.08
C PRO A 498 -47.97 56.59 -34.44
N ASP A 499 -48.63 55.66 -35.15
CA ASP A 499 -48.20 55.21 -36.47
C ASP A 499 -47.99 56.40 -37.42
N GLU A 500 -46.76 56.54 -37.95
CA GLU A 500 -46.48 57.48 -39.03
C GLU A 500 -47.15 56.95 -40.31
N PRO A 501 -48.00 57.74 -41.00
CA PRO A 501 -48.86 57.22 -42.05
C PRO A 501 -48.04 56.68 -43.23
N GLU A 502 -48.36 55.45 -43.67
CA GLU A 502 -47.64 54.75 -44.74
C GLU A 502 -47.49 55.63 -46.00
N PRO A 503 -46.27 55.71 -46.59
CA PRO A 503 -46.08 56.33 -47.88
C PRO A 503 -46.94 55.65 -48.95
N GLY A 504 -47.83 56.42 -49.60
CA GLY A 504 -48.74 55.90 -50.63
C GLY A 504 -48.00 55.24 -51.81
N PRO A 505 -48.65 54.31 -52.52
CA PRO A 505 -48.00 53.45 -53.50
C PRO A 505 -47.35 54.25 -54.64
N GLY A 506 -46.07 53.99 -54.88
CA GLY A 506 -45.35 54.48 -56.05
C GLY A 506 -45.80 53.80 -57.35
N PRO A 507 -45.58 54.43 -58.52
CA PRO A 507 -45.98 53.89 -59.82
C PRO A 507 -45.16 52.68 -60.25
N ASP A 508 -45.77 51.80 -61.05
CA ASP A 508 -45.17 50.58 -61.61
C ASP A 508 -43.96 50.84 -62.53
N PRO A 509 -43.04 49.85 -62.65
CA PRO A 509 -41.80 49.99 -63.43
C PRO A 509 -42.00 49.84 -64.96
N GLU A 510 -41.29 50.66 -65.74
CA GLU A 510 -41.20 50.51 -67.20
C GLU A 510 -40.29 49.33 -67.64
N PRO A 511 -40.55 48.69 -68.79
CA PRO A 511 -39.87 47.46 -69.21
C PRO A 511 -38.48 47.67 -69.84
N SER A 512 -37.57 46.72 -69.58
CA SER A 512 -36.17 46.75 -70.04
C SER A 512 -35.98 46.34 -71.51
N PRO A 513 -35.04 46.97 -72.25
CA PRO A 513 -34.50 46.46 -73.51
C PRO A 513 -33.22 45.61 -73.31
N ASP A 514 -32.97 44.70 -74.25
CA ASP A 514 -31.84 43.75 -74.34
C ASP A 514 -31.54 43.58 -75.88
N PRO A 515 -30.42 42.98 -76.38
CA PRO A 515 -29.19 42.53 -75.73
C PRO A 515 -27.85 42.79 -76.49
N LYS A 516 -26.71 42.46 -75.83
CA LYS A 516 -25.42 41.96 -76.41
C LYS A 516 -24.52 42.89 -77.28
N PRO A 517 -23.23 42.54 -77.56
CA PRO A 517 -22.40 41.43 -77.02
C PRO A 517 -21.01 41.84 -76.43
N THR A 518 -20.29 40.84 -75.88
CA THR A 518 -18.97 40.89 -75.19
C THR A 518 -17.74 41.08 -76.10
N PRO A 519 -16.58 41.51 -75.54
CA PRO A 519 -15.51 40.53 -75.24
C PRO A 519 -14.80 40.72 -73.87
N LYS A 520 -13.78 39.88 -73.61
CA LYS A 520 -13.09 39.58 -72.33
C LYS A 520 -11.66 39.08 -72.65
N PRO A 521 -10.62 39.06 -71.77
CA PRO A 521 -10.32 39.82 -70.53
C PRO A 521 -9.08 40.74 -70.67
N ASP A 522 -8.71 41.50 -69.63
CA ASP A 522 -7.50 41.24 -68.81
C ASP A 522 -7.32 42.28 -67.68
N ALA A 523 -6.41 41.97 -66.75
CA ALA A 523 -6.16 42.68 -65.48
C ALA A 523 -4.64 42.86 -65.28
N PRO A 524 -4.11 43.44 -64.17
CA PRO A 524 -4.78 44.07 -63.02
C PRO A 524 -4.23 45.47 -62.65
N SER A 525 -4.90 46.16 -61.73
CA SER A 525 -4.30 46.66 -60.46
C SER A 525 -5.27 47.53 -59.67
N ASN A 526 -5.51 47.18 -58.40
CA ASN A 526 -5.95 48.11 -57.37
C ASN A 526 -5.53 47.55 -56.00
N GLU A 527 -5.21 48.43 -55.04
CA GLU A 527 -4.88 48.07 -53.66
C GLU A 527 -6.05 48.36 -52.70
N SER A 528 -5.81 48.10 -51.41
CA SER A 528 -6.65 48.45 -50.24
C SER A 528 -7.87 47.54 -49.94
N PRO A 529 -8.30 47.43 -48.66
CA PRO A 529 -8.65 46.11 -48.14
C PRO A 529 -10.02 45.96 -47.43
N ARG A 530 -10.47 44.69 -47.38
CA ARG A 530 -11.19 43.97 -46.30
C ARG A 530 -12.09 44.75 -45.31
N PRO A 531 -13.38 44.34 -45.19
CA PRO A 531 -14.17 44.47 -43.97
C PRO A 531 -14.25 43.18 -43.11
N LEU A 532 -14.76 43.39 -41.89
CA LEU A 532 -15.43 42.54 -40.88
C LEU A 532 -15.59 41.00 -41.03
N PRO A 533 -15.59 40.24 -39.90
CA PRO A 533 -15.97 38.82 -39.83
C PRO A 533 -17.40 38.56 -39.30
N GLN A 534 -17.96 37.39 -39.59
CA GLN A 534 -19.09 36.79 -38.87
C GLN A 534 -18.93 35.26 -38.70
N SER A 535 -19.79 34.66 -37.89
CA SER A 535 -19.80 33.29 -37.36
C SER A 535 -19.81 32.12 -38.36
N SER A 536 -19.38 30.95 -37.91
CA SER A 536 -19.92 29.65 -38.38
C SER A 536 -19.74 28.54 -37.32
N GLN A 537 -20.47 27.43 -37.46
CA GLN A 537 -20.47 26.28 -36.53
C GLN A 537 -20.38 24.94 -37.28
N VAL A 538 -19.76 23.94 -36.64
CA VAL A 538 -20.11 22.48 -36.65
C VAL A 538 -19.79 21.59 -37.89
N LYS A 539 -19.10 20.46 -37.59
CA LYS A 539 -18.95 19.17 -38.34
C LYS A 539 -18.22 19.20 -39.71
N ALA A 540 -17.52 18.14 -40.18
CA ALA A 540 -17.39 16.73 -39.75
C ALA A 540 -15.97 16.15 -40.05
N ILE A 541 -15.74 14.86 -39.71
CA ILE A 541 -14.47 14.13 -39.95
C ILE A 541 -14.73 12.78 -40.67
N PRO A 542 -13.96 12.43 -41.72
CA PRO A 542 -13.84 11.07 -42.26
C PRO A 542 -12.54 10.36 -41.83
N LYS A 543 -12.49 9.02 -42.02
CA LYS A 543 -11.39 8.13 -41.57
C LYS A 543 -10.28 7.96 -42.62
N THR A 544 -9.06 7.69 -42.13
CA THR A 544 -8.13 6.72 -42.74
C THR A 544 -7.09 6.26 -41.71
N GLY A 545 -6.47 5.11 -41.97
CA GLY A 545 -5.26 4.63 -41.29
C GLY A 545 -4.66 3.47 -42.07
N ASP A 546 -3.34 3.29 -41.99
CA ASP A 546 -2.61 2.03 -42.20
C ASP A 546 -1.09 2.27 -42.08
N GLY A 547 -0.34 1.24 -41.68
CA GLY A 547 1.03 1.05 -42.20
C GLY A 547 2.24 1.13 -41.24
N PHE A 548 2.72 -0.06 -40.87
CA PHE A 548 4.15 -0.43 -40.72
C PHE A 548 4.98 0.01 -39.51
N ALA A 549 5.99 -0.82 -39.23
CA ALA A 549 7.04 -0.71 -38.22
C ALA A 549 8.31 -1.42 -38.73
N TYR A 550 9.51 -1.08 -38.22
CA TYR A 550 10.55 -2.04 -37.77
C TYR A 550 11.83 -1.33 -37.24
N ALA A 551 12.40 -1.90 -36.15
CA ALA A 551 13.78 -1.92 -35.64
C ALA A 551 14.76 -0.71 -35.73
N ASP A 552 15.40 -0.44 -34.58
CA ASP A 552 16.85 -0.30 -34.26
C ASP A 552 17.79 0.60 -35.13
N ALA A 553 18.83 1.27 -34.61
CA ALA A 553 19.68 0.91 -33.46
C ALA A 553 20.57 2.04 -32.88
N ALA A 554 21.18 1.75 -31.71
CA ALA A 554 22.58 2.06 -31.31
C ALA A 554 22.95 3.33 -30.47
N ALA A 555 24.03 3.12 -29.68
CA ALA A 555 24.92 4.07 -28.96
C ALA A 555 24.45 4.68 -27.61
N LEU A 556 25.28 4.74 -26.53
CA LEU A 556 26.51 4.01 -26.17
C LEU A 556 26.88 4.21 -24.66
N ALA A 557 27.76 3.36 -24.10
CA ALA A 557 28.53 3.51 -22.84
C ALA A 557 27.74 3.41 -21.50
N ALA A 558 28.26 2.94 -20.36
CA ALA A 558 29.51 2.26 -19.94
C ALA A 558 29.36 1.79 -18.46
N LEU A 559 30.23 1.05 -17.73
CA LEU A 559 31.31 0.02 -17.87
C LEU A 559 31.71 -0.34 -16.40
N SER A 560 32.28 -1.49 -15.98
CA SER A 560 32.40 -2.86 -16.52
C SER A 560 33.15 -3.78 -15.52
N GLY A 561 32.78 -5.06 -15.37
CA GLY A 561 33.67 -6.12 -14.83
C GLY A 561 33.00 -7.16 -13.91
N ALA A 562 33.50 -8.40 -13.80
CA ALA A 562 34.52 -9.09 -14.63
C ALA A 562 34.44 -10.62 -14.48
N VAL A 563 34.61 -11.38 -15.58
CA VAL A 563 34.87 -12.83 -15.57
C VAL A 563 35.80 -13.22 -16.73
N ALA A 564 36.70 -14.17 -16.44
CA ALA A 564 37.39 -15.12 -17.33
C ALA A 564 38.91 -14.97 -17.44
N THR A 565 39.64 -16.06 -17.15
CA THR A 565 40.36 -16.85 -18.17
C THR A 565 41.08 -18.03 -17.53
N CYS A 566 40.86 -19.26 -18.04
CA CYS A 566 41.88 -20.33 -18.00
C CYS A 566 41.53 -21.54 -18.90
N SER A 567 41.59 -21.40 -20.23
CA SER A 567 41.61 -22.53 -21.17
C SER A 567 41.96 -22.10 -22.59
N PHE A 568 43.22 -22.24 -23.00
CA PHE A 568 43.61 -22.54 -24.39
C PHE A 568 45.10 -22.91 -24.43
N PHE A 569 45.42 -24.18 -24.64
CA PHE A 569 46.70 -24.59 -25.21
C PHE A 569 46.46 -25.42 -26.48
N ARG A 570 47.35 -25.26 -27.45
CA ARG A 570 47.12 -25.63 -28.85
C ARG A 570 47.28 -27.14 -29.08
N TRP A 571 46.57 -27.65 -30.08
CA TRP A 571 47.12 -28.69 -30.95
C TRP A 571 46.91 -28.33 -32.43
N ARG A 572 47.95 -28.50 -33.26
CA ARG A 572 47.86 -28.40 -34.72
C ARG A 572 49.06 -29.13 -35.34
N ARG A 573 48.79 -29.88 -36.42
CA ARG A 573 49.67 -30.88 -37.08
C ARG A 573 49.78 -32.21 -36.31
N GLY A 574 49.63 -33.29 -37.07
CA GLY A 574 50.13 -34.61 -36.75
C GLY A 574 50.85 -35.17 -37.99
N GLU A 575 51.57 -36.26 -37.82
CA GLU A 575 52.12 -37.14 -38.85
C GLU A 575 52.64 -38.40 -38.13
N ALA A 576 52.56 -39.56 -38.80
CA ALA A 576 52.86 -40.91 -38.28
C ALA A 576 51.95 -41.40 -37.12
#